data_AF-A0A7X6FN93-F1
#
_entry.id   AF-A0A7X6FN93-F1
#
_cell.length_a   1.000
_cell.length_b   1.000
_cell.length_c   1.000
_cell.angle_alpha   90.00
_cell.angle_beta   90.00
_cell.angle_gamma   90.00
#
_symmetry.space_group_name_H-M   'P 1'
#
loop_
_entity.id
_entity.type
_entity.pdbx_description
1 polymer ?
#
loop_
_entity_poly.entity_id
_entity_poly.type
_entity_poly.pdbx_seq_one_letter_code
_entity_poly.pdbx_strand_id
1 'polypeptide(L)' 'MDGRDISSALMPRLLNLNISDKAGASSDTVRIDLDDADGKILLPSEGVTISVSLGSGGKVQALLFVA' A
#
# COMPACT_ATOMS: atom_id res chain seq x y z
N MET A 1 -1.51 -8.98 1.49
CA MET A 1 -0.96 -9.35 0.17
C MET A 1 -1.11 -10.85 -0.01
N ASP A 2 -1.73 -11.32 -1.09
CA ASP A 2 -1.97 -12.75 -1.36
C ASP A 2 -2.55 -13.53 -0.16
N GLY A 3 -3.51 -12.91 0.54
CA GLY A 3 -4.12 -13.47 1.75
C GLY A 3 -3.26 -13.41 3.02
N ARG A 4 -2.01 -12.95 2.95
CA ARG A 4 -1.12 -12.74 4.09
C ARG A 4 -1.17 -11.30 4.59
N ASP A 5 -1.33 -11.12 5.90
CA ASP A 5 -1.13 -9.83 6.56
C ASP A 5 0.37 -9.57 6.70
N ILE A 6 0.81 -8.40 6.23
CA ILE A 6 2.20 -7.94 6.28
C ILE A 6 2.31 -6.57 6.96
N SER A 7 1.23 -6.11 7.59
CA SER A 7 1.16 -4.77 8.18
C SER A 7 2.26 -4.54 9.20
N SER A 8 2.57 -5.54 10.03
CA SER A 8 3.65 -5.48 11.03
C SER A 8 5.05 -5.34 10.43
N ALA A 9 5.27 -5.85 9.21
CA ALA A 9 6.56 -5.73 8.52
C ALA A 9 6.70 -4.39 7.80
N LEU A 10 5.59 -3.83 7.30
CA LEU A 10 5.60 -2.58 6.54
C LEU A 10 5.44 -1.33 7.42
N MET A 11 4.70 -1.39 8.53
CA MET A 11 4.43 -0.21 9.38
C MET A 11 5.71 0.48 9.88
N PRO A 12 6.76 -0.23 10.35
CA PRO A 12 7.99 0.42 10.80
C PRO A 12 8.77 1.13 9.68
N ARG A 13 8.48 0.79 8.42
CA ARG A 13 9.11 1.33 7.22
C ARG A 13 8.24 2.36 6.51
N LEU A 14 7.05 2.64 7.00
CA LEU A 14 6.13 3.56 6.33
C LEU A 14 6.63 5.00 6.46
N LEU A 15 7.02 5.59 5.34
CA LEU A 15 7.42 7.00 5.29
C LEU A 15 6.22 7.90 5.00
N ASN A 16 5.38 7.50 4.05
CA ASN A 16 4.24 8.29 3.62
C ASN A 16 3.12 7.41 3.06
N LEU A 17 1.87 7.79 3.32
CA LEU A 17 0.69 7.15 2.78
C LEU A 17 -0.24 8.23 2.23
N ASN A 18 -0.43 8.25 0.91
CA ASN A 18 -1.30 9.19 0.23
C ASN A 18 -2.45 8.43 -0.46
N ILE A 19 -3.68 8.86 -0.19
CA ILE A 19 -4.89 8.32 -0.81
C ILE A 19 -5.55 9.47 -1.56
N SER A 20 -5.70 9.29 -2.86
CA SER A 20 -6.49 10.16 -3.72
C SER A 20 -7.72 9.37 -4.16
N ASP A 21 -8.84 9.66 -3.50
CA ASP A 21 -10.17 9.34 -3.99
C ASP A 21 -10.45 10.26 -5.18
N LYS A 22 -10.84 9.68 -6.32
CA LYS A 22 -11.16 10.45 -7.53
C LYS A 22 -12.66 10.35 -7.82
N ALA A 23 -13.33 11.49 -7.72
CA ALA A 23 -14.73 11.58 -8.11
C ALA A 23 -14.95 11.25 -9.61
N GLY A 24 -16.02 10.52 -9.91
CA GLY A 24 -16.45 10.18 -11.28
C GLY A 24 -16.03 8.77 -11.72
N ALA A 25 -15.67 8.61 -12.99
CA ALA A 25 -15.31 7.31 -13.59
C ALA A 25 -13.82 6.94 -13.43
N SER A 26 -13.11 7.58 -12.50
CA SER A 26 -11.67 7.40 -12.31
C SER A 26 -11.40 6.45 -11.14
N SER A 27 -10.40 5.58 -11.26
CA SER A 27 -10.00 4.72 -10.15
C SER A 27 -9.31 5.50 -9.04
N ASP A 28 -9.61 5.14 -7.80
CA ASP A 28 -8.87 5.58 -6.62
C ASP A 28 -7.39 5.24 -6.76
N THR A 29 -6.54 6.11 -6.22
CA THR A 29 -5.10 5.90 -6.22
C THR A 29 -4.61 5.93 -4.79
N VAL A 30 -3.86 4.89 -4.41
CA VAL A 30 -3.14 4.84 -3.15
C VAL A 30 -1.65 4.77 -3.46
N ARG A 31 -0.87 5.63 -2.80
CA ARG A 31 0.57 5.64 -2.86
C ARG A 31 1.13 5.39 -1.47
N ILE A 32 2.08 4.48 -1.38
CA ILE A 32 2.77 4.12 -0.15
C ILE A 32 4.25 4.29 -0.43
N ASP A 33 4.91 5.19 0.29
CA ASP A 33 6.35 5.35 0.24
C ASP A 33 6.95 4.65 1.47
N LEU A 34 7.93 3.78 1.24
CA LEU A 34 8.54 2.93 2.27
C LEU A 34 10.05 3.16 2.34
N ASP A 35 10.62 3.01 3.53
CA ASP A 35 12.06 2.95 3.74
C ASP A 35 12.59 1.54 3.48
N ASP A 36 13.36 1.39 2.41
CA ASP A 36 14.10 0.17 2.06
C ASP A 36 15.62 0.36 2.11
N ALA A 37 16.13 1.23 2.99
CA ALA A 37 17.58 1.45 3.11
C ALA A 37 18.39 0.17 3.41
N ASP A 38 17.76 -0.88 3.94
CA ASP A 38 18.37 -2.18 4.21
C ASP A 38 18.08 -3.25 3.14
N GLY A 39 17.35 -2.91 2.07
CA GLY A 39 17.10 -3.77 0.90
C GLY A 39 16.30 -5.03 1.20
N LYS A 40 15.42 -5.01 2.20
CA LYS A 40 14.63 -6.20 2.60
C LYS A 40 13.17 -6.14 2.17
N ILE A 41 12.72 -5.08 1.49
CA ILE A 41 11.38 -5.03 0.92
C ILE A 41 11.39 -5.83 -0.39
N LEU A 42 10.76 -7.00 -0.35
CA LEU A 42 10.45 -7.75 -1.56
C LEU A 42 9.21 -7.17 -2.21
N LEU A 43 9.35 -6.74 -3.47
CA LEU A 43 8.21 -6.31 -4.27
C LEU A 43 7.26 -7.48 -4.49
N PRO A 44 5.94 -7.27 -4.34
CA PRO A 44 4.97 -8.27 -4.70
C PRO A 44 5.03 -8.56 -6.19
N SER A 45 4.60 -9.75 -6.59
CA SER A 45 4.45 -10.09 -8.00
C SER A 45 3.48 -9.13 -8.69
N GLU A 46 3.71 -8.88 -9.98
CA GLU A 46 2.81 -8.06 -10.78
C GLU A 46 1.38 -8.60 -10.72
N GLY A 47 0.40 -7.71 -10.59
CA GLY A 47 -1.03 -8.07 -10.52
C GLY A 47 -1.52 -8.50 -9.13
N VAL A 48 -0.67 -8.55 -8.10
CA VAL A 48 -1.10 -8.82 -6.73
C VAL A 48 -1.96 -7.67 -6.19
N THR A 49 -3.12 -7.99 -5.63
CA THR A 49 -4.00 -7.03 -4.97
C THR A 49 -3.51 -6.73 -3.55
N ILE A 50 -3.41 -5.44 -3.21
CA ILE A 50 -3.04 -4.99 -1.87
C ILE A 50 -4.24 -4.24 -1.27
N SER A 51 -4.66 -4.68 -0.10
CA SER A 51 -5.68 -3.99 0.68
C SER A 51 -5.03 -3.21 1.81
N VAL A 52 -5.37 -1.93 1.92
CA VAL A 52 -4.91 -1.05 2.99
C VAL A 52 -6.12 -0.67 3.85
N SER A 53 -5.99 -0.84 5.16
CA SER A 53 -7.04 -0.49 6.12
C SER A 53 -6.56 0.64 7.01
N LEU A 54 -7.31 1.73 7.04
CA LEU A 54 -7.09 2.91 7.88
C LEU A 54 -8.14 2.94 8.99
N GLY A 55 -7.85 2.23 10.08
CA GLY A 55 -8.67 2.24 11.30
C GLY A 55 -10.17 2.03 11.05
N SER A 56 -11.00 2.50 11.99
CA SER A 56 -12.46 2.42 11.91
C SER A 56 -13.02 3.47 10.96
N GLY A 57 -12.90 3.25 9.65
CA GLY A 57 -13.62 4.08 8.68
C GLY A 57 -13.13 3.99 7.23
N GLY A 58 -11.85 3.68 7.00
CA GLY A 58 -11.29 3.66 5.65
C GLY A 58 -10.79 2.27 5.24
N LYS A 59 -11.36 1.68 4.20
CA LYS A 59 -10.74 0.57 3.46
C LYS A 59 -10.48 1.05 2.04
N VAL A 60 -9.23 1.02 1.62
CA VAL A 60 -8.84 1.38 0.26
C VAL A 60 -8.00 0.26 -0.35
N GLN A 61 -8.17 0.04 -1.64
CA GLN A 61 -7.34 -0.90 -2.39
C GLN A 61 -6.24 -0.14 -3.10
N ALA A 62 -5.03 -0.66 -3.03
CA ALA A 62 -3.81 0.03 -3.43
C ALA A 62 -2.98 -0.83 -4.38
N LEU A 63 -2.23 -0.18 -5.26
CA LEU A 63 -1.09 -0.75 -5.95
C LEU A 63 0.17 -0.15 -5.31
N LEU A 64 1.09 -0.99 -4.84
CA LEU A 64 2.33 -0.53 -4.20
C LEU A 64 3.36 -0.27 -5.28
N PHE A 65 3.84 0.97 -5.36
CA PHE A 65 4.99 1.37 -6.16
C PHE A 65 6.13 1.72 -5.21
N VAL A 66 7.25 0.99 -5.28
CA VAL A 66 8.46 1.31 -4.53
C VAL A 66 9.45 1.97 -5.50
N ALA A 67 10.05 3.09 -5.08
CA ALA A 67 11.02 3.85 -5.85
C ALA A 67 12.42 3.68 -5.26
#